data_AF-A0A2H5C1X1-F1
#
_entry.id   AF-A0A2H5C1X1-F1
#
_cell.length_a   1.000
_cell.length_b   1.000
_cell.length_c   1.000
_cell.angle_alpha   90.00
_cell.angle_beta   90.00
_cell.angle_gamma   90.00
#
_symmetry.space_group_name_H-M   'P 1'
#
loop_
_entity.id
_entity.type
_entity.pdbx_description
1 polymer ?
#
loop_
_entity_poly.entity_id
_entity_poly.type
_entity_poly.pdbx_seq_one_letter_code
_entity_poly.pdbx_strand_id
1 'polypeptide(L)'
;MVWLPDLHPSTVVALNRRSLQEVFSNDKFRVRRGREALSALMQNRLAVEDKFRSFRPADFADVFRRYPPSGRSPLREKMNGIALILTPDSFIKKEYVD
;
A
#
# COMPACT_ATOMS: atom_id res chain seq x y z
N MET A 1 -3.96 2.49 -2.37
CA MET A 1 -2.82 3.31 -2.78
C MET A 1 -2.67 4.45 -1.78
N VAL A 2 -1.44 4.77 -1.40
CA VAL A 2 -1.10 5.86 -0.46
C VAL A 2 0.06 6.67 -1.00
N TRP A 3 0.20 7.93 -0.57
CA TRP A 3 1.32 8.79 -0.98
C TRP A 3 2.31 8.96 0.17
N LEU A 4 3.55 8.50 -0.03
CA LEU A 4 4.63 8.51 0.95
C LEU A 4 5.94 8.93 0.25
N PRO A 5 6.03 10.20 -0.21
CA PRO A 5 7.15 10.66 -1.04
C PRO A 5 8.49 10.65 -0.31
N ASP A 6 8.47 10.82 1.01
CA ASP A 6 9.68 10.92 1.84
C ASP A 6 10.23 9.56 2.28
N LEU A 7 9.52 8.47 1.99
CA LEU A 7 9.94 7.12 2.35
C LEU A 7 10.44 6.37 1.13
N HIS A 8 11.61 5.75 1.27
CA HIS A 8 12.10 4.83 0.27
C HIS A 8 11.13 3.64 0.11
N PRO A 9 10.83 3.17 -1.13
CA PRO A 9 9.85 2.11 -1.35
C PRO A 9 10.09 0.83 -0.54
N SER A 10 11.36 0.42 -0.38
CA SER A 10 11.71 -0.76 0.43
C SER A 10 11.33 -0.60 1.91
N THR A 11 11.42 0.62 2.46
CA THR A 11 11.01 0.93 3.83
C THR A 11 9.50 0.80 3.97
N VAL A 12 8.73 1.30 3.00
CA VAL A 12 7.26 1.16 3.00
C VAL A 12 6.85 -0.32 2.96
N VAL A 13 7.50 -1.11 2.10
CA VAL A 13 7.27 -2.57 2.02
C VAL A 13 7.59 -3.26 3.35
N ALA A 14 8.74 -2.95 3.96
CA ALA A 14 9.15 -3.53 5.24
C ALA A 14 8.17 -3.16 6.37
N LEU A 15 7.72 -1.91 6.43
CA LEU A 15 6.72 -1.45 7.40
C LEU A 15 5.37 -2.14 7.20
N ASN A 16 4.90 -2.25 5.95
CA ASN A 16 3.63 -2.92 5.66
C ASN A 16 3.69 -4.41 6.04
N ARG A 17 4.76 -5.12 5.65
CA ARG A 17 4.97 -6.53 6.02
C ARG A 17 4.98 -6.71 7.53
N ARG A 18 5.80 -5.95 8.26
CA ARG A 18 5.91 -6.07 9.72
C ARG A 18 4.58 -5.78 10.41
N SER A 19 3.86 -4.77 9.96
CA SER A 19 2.54 -4.43 10.52
C SER A 19 1.54 -5.57 10.31
N LEU A 20 1.54 -6.20 9.13
CA LEU A 20 0.69 -7.36 8.83
C LEU A 20 1.07 -8.57 9.70
N GLN A 21 2.37 -8.88 9.85
CA GLN A 21 2.85 -9.94 10.75
C GLN A 21 2.35 -9.72 12.19
N GLU A 22 2.39 -8.47 12.67
CA GLU A 22 1.85 -8.13 13.99
C GLU A 22 0.34 -8.33 14.07
N VAL A 23 -0.43 -8.00 13.03
CA VAL A 23 -1.88 -8.24 12.98
C VAL A 23 -2.24 -9.72 12.98
N PHE A 24 -1.41 -10.59 12.42
CA PHE A 24 -1.65 -12.04 12.39
C PHE A 24 -1.10 -12.78 13.62
N SER A 25 -0.39 -12.09 14.51
CA SER A 25 0.10 -12.63 15.78
C SER A 25 -1.02 -13.12 16.71
N ASN A 26 -0.69 -14.02 17.63
CA ASN A 26 -1.56 -14.45 18.73
C ASN A 26 -1.51 -13.50 19.95
N ASP A 27 -0.56 -12.57 19.97
CA ASP A 27 -0.41 -11.56 21.02
C ASP A 27 -1.31 -10.35 20.73
N LYS A 28 -2.33 -10.14 21.59
CA LYS A 28 -3.30 -9.04 21.48
C LYS A 28 -2.65 -7.66 21.44
N PHE A 29 -1.54 -7.44 22.16
CA PHE A 29 -0.84 -6.16 22.15
C PHE A 29 -0.17 -5.91 20.79
N ARG A 30 0.50 -6.92 20.23
CA ARG A 30 1.06 -6.85 18.88
C ARG A 30 -0.02 -6.61 17.83
N VAL A 31 -1.14 -7.34 17.91
CA VAL A 31 -2.26 -7.16 16.98
C VAL A 31 -2.75 -5.71 16.98
N ARG A 32 -2.90 -5.09 18.16
CA ARG A 32 -3.32 -3.69 18.28
C ARG A 32 -2.31 -2.75 17.60
N ARG A 33 -1.02 -2.87 17.91
CA ARG A 33 0.02 -2.04 17.30
C ARG A 33 0.10 -2.20 15.78
N GLY A 34 -0.01 -3.43 15.28
CA GLY A 34 -0.03 -3.70 13.84
C GLY A 34 -1.20 -2.99 13.15
N ARG A 35 -2.39 -2.99 13.76
CA ARG A 35 -3.56 -2.25 13.24
C ARG A 35 -3.36 -0.75 13.28
N GLU A 36 -2.77 -0.21 14.35
CA GLU A 36 -2.45 1.22 14.48
C GLU A 36 -1.46 1.66 13.39
N ALA A 37 -0.40 0.89 13.16
CA ALA A 37 0.58 1.14 12.11
C ALA A 37 -0.03 1.08 10.70
N LEU A 38 -0.85 0.06 10.41
CA LEU A 38 -1.57 -0.01 9.12
C LEU A 38 -2.54 1.16 8.94
N SER A 39 -3.24 1.56 10.00
CA SER A 39 -4.15 2.71 9.97
C SER A 39 -3.39 4.00 9.66
N ALA A 40 -2.24 4.22 10.29
CA ALA A 40 -1.37 5.37 10.04
C ALA A 40 -0.87 5.39 8.58
N LEU A 41 -0.43 4.25 8.03
CA LEU A 41 -0.07 4.16 6.61
C LEU A 41 -1.25 4.55 5.71
N MET A 42 -2.44 4.03 6.00
CA MET A 42 -3.66 4.24 5.21
C MET A 42 -4.21 5.67 5.29
N GLN A 43 -3.89 6.46 6.31
CA GLN A 43 -4.27 7.88 6.38
C GLN A 43 -3.72 8.69 5.20
N ASN A 44 -2.58 8.28 4.64
CA ASN A 44 -1.94 8.91 3.50
C ASN A 44 -2.64 8.62 2.15
N ARG A 45 -3.78 7.92 2.15
CA ARG A 45 -4.59 7.68 0.94
C ARG A 45 -5.29 8.93 0.42
N LEU A 46 -5.62 9.88 1.31
CA LEU A 46 -6.40 11.07 0.95
C LEU A 46 -5.68 11.95 -0.08
N ALA A 47 -4.35 12.08 0.06
CA ALA A 47 -3.55 12.82 -0.91
C ALA A 47 -3.55 12.15 -2.30
N VAL A 48 -3.63 10.82 -2.36
CA VAL A 48 -3.78 10.09 -3.63
C VAL A 48 -5.17 10.32 -4.21
N GLU A 49 -6.20 10.27 -3.38
CA GLU A 49 -7.58 10.53 -3.80
C GLU A 49 -7.77 11.95 -4.34
N ASP A 50 -7.17 12.97 -3.71
CA ASP A 50 -7.24 14.34 -4.20
C ASP A 50 -6.57 14.49 -5.57
N LYS A 51 -5.35 13.95 -5.72
CA LYS A 51 -4.55 14.06 -6.95
C LYS A 51 -5.07 13.21 -8.12
N PHE A 52 -5.55 12.00 -7.85
CA PHE A 52 -5.91 11.02 -8.88
C PHE A 52 -7.41 10.72 -8.96
N ARG A 53 -8.23 11.32 -8.07
CA ARG A 53 -9.67 11.05 -7.92
C ARG A 53 -10.01 9.60 -7.53
N SER A 54 -9.01 8.80 -7.20
CA SER A 54 -9.14 7.46 -6.64
C SER A 54 -7.88 7.07 -5.88
N PHE A 55 -8.03 6.20 -4.87
CA PHE A 55 -6.94 5.52 -4.20
C PHE A 55 -7.01 3.99 -4.38
N ARG A 56 -7.98 3.47 -5.14
CA ARG A 56 -8.23 2.03 -5.26
C ARG A 56 -7.19 1.40 -6.19
N PRO A 57 -6.46 0.36 -5.75
CA PRO A 57 -5.41 -0.25 -6.58
C PRO A 57 -5.90 -0.73 -7.96
N ALA A 58 -7.15 -1.22 -8.05
CA ALA A 58 -7.75 -1.67 -9.30
C ALA A 58 -7.83 -0.58 -10.37
N ASP A 59 -8.15 0.66 -9.98
CA ASP A 59 -8.29 1.78 -10.92
C ASP A 59 -6.92 2.12 -11.54
N PHE A 60 -5.86 2.10 -10.73
CA PHE A 60 -4.49 2.30 -11.22
C PHE A 60 -4.05 1.16 -12.14
N ALA A 61 -4.34 -0.09 -11.79
CA ALA A 61 -4.02 -1.25 -12.61
C ALA A 61 -4.72 -1.19 -13.98
N ASP A 62 -5.99 -0.77 -14.03
CA ASP A 62 -6.72 -0.62 -15.29
C ASP A 62 -6.13 0.49 -16.16
N VAL A 63 -5.67 1.60 -15.58
CA VAL A 63 -4.92 2.62 -16.33
C VAL A 63 -3.64 2.03 -16.92
N PHE A 64 -2.83 1.31 -16.15
CA PHE A 64 -1.61 0.68 -16.67
C PHE A 64 -1.87 -0.34 -17.79
N ARG A 65 -3.01 -1.05 -17.71
CA ARG A 65 -3.44 -2.03 -18.71
C ARG A 65 -3.76 -1.38 -20.05
N ARG A 66 -4.33 -0.18 -20.04
CA ARG A 66 -4.70 0.58 -21.26
C ARG A 66 -3.51 1.25 -21.94
N TYR A 67 -2.37 1.41 -21.26
CA TYR A 67 -1.17 2.04 -21.81
C TYR A 67 -0.18 1.01 -22.38
N PRO A 68 0.34 1.23 -23.61
CA PRO A 68 1.39 0.39 -24.18
C PRO A 68 2.67 0.46 -23.32
N PRO A 69 3.50 -0.60 -23.26
CA PRO A 69 4.69 -0.63 -22.40
C PRO A 69 5.64 0.56 -22.59
N SER A 70 5.80 1.05 -23.82
CA SER A 70 6.63 2.22 -24.17
C SER A 70 6.11 3.54 -23.58
N GLY A 71 4.81 3.64 -23.28
CA GLY A 71 4.18 4.82 -22.66
C GLY A 71 4.11 4.77 -21.14
N ARG A 72 4.68 3.74 -20.49
CA ARG A 72 4.57 3.56 -19.03
C ARG A 72 5.55 4.39 -18.23
N SER A 73 6.67 4.83 -18.81
CA SER A 73 7.68 5.61 -18.06
C SER A 73 7.14 6.94 -17.53
N PRO A 74 6.46 7.78 -18.33
CA PRO A 74 5.84 9.02 -17.83
C PRO A 74 4.75 8.76 -16.79
N LEU A 75 4.02 7.65 -16.91
CA LEU A 75 3.00 7.25 -15.94
C LEU A 75 3.64 6.85 -14.61
N ARG A 76 4.76 6.11 -14.65
CA ARG A 76 5.56 5.76 -13.45
C ARG A 76 6.10 6.99 -12.75
N GLU A 77 6.61 7.96 -13.50
CA GLU A 77 7.09 9.23 -12.93
C GLU A 77 5.97 10.00 -12.22
N LYS A 78 4.77 10.10 -12.82
CA LYS A 78 3.61 10.72 -12.17
C LYS A 78 3.20 10.02 -10.87
N MET A 79 3.48 8.72 -10.77
CA MET A 79 3.20 7.88 -9.62
C MET A 79 4.36 7.77 -8.61
N ASN A 80 5.42 8.56 -8.79
CA ASN A 80 6.52 8.56 -7.83
C ASN A 80 6.01 8.92 -6.42
N GLY A 81 6.50 8.19 -5.41
CA GLY A 81 6.05 8.28 -4.03
C GLY A 81 4.70 7.60 -3.74
N ILE A 82 4.03 6.98 -4.73
CA ILE A 82 2.83 6.19 -4.46
C ILE A 82 3.21 4.76 -4.08
N ALA A 83 2.60 4.26 -3.02
CA ALA A 83 2.74 2.88 -2.59
C ALA A 83 1.40 2.15 -2.54
N LEU A 84 1.45 0.84 -2.78
CA LEU A 84 0.37 -0.08 -2.46
C LEU A 84 0.58 -0.58 -1.02
N ILE A 85 -0.44 -0.39 -0.17
CA ILE A 85 -0.48 -0.94 1.17
C ILE A 85 -1.45 -2.12 1.15
N LEU A 86 -0.97 -3.30 1.52
CA LEU A 86 -1.83 -4.47 1.71
C LEU A 86 -2.47 -4.41 3.09
N THR A 87 -3.74 -4.81 3.16
CA THR A 87 -4.52 -4.93 4.39
C THR A 87 -4.69 -6.39 4.76
N PRO A 88 -5.12 -6.74 6.00
CA PRO A 88 -5.33 -8.13 6.39
C PRO A 88 -6.30 -8.86 5.44
N ASP A 89 -7.33 -8.17 4.96
CA ASP A 89 -8.33 -8.70 4.02
C ASP A 89 -7.76 -9.03 2.63
N SER A 90 -6.53 -8.59 2.34
CA SER A 90 -5.83 -8.95 1.10
C SER A 90 -5.34 -10.40 1.10
N PHE A 91 -5.38 -11.09 2.25
CA PHE A 91 -4.86 -12.44 2.42
C PHE A 91 -5.98 -13.42 2.75
N ILE A 92 -6.01 -14.54 2.01
CA ILE A 92 -6.98 -15.63 2.23
C ILE A 92 -6.57 -16.50 3.43
N LYS A 93 -5.26 -16.57 3.73
CA LYS A 93 -4.68 -17.33 4.85
C LYS A 93 -3.56 -16.53 5.52
N LYS A 94 -3.40 -16.73 6.83
CA LYS A 94 -2.37 -16.05 7.64
C LYS A 94 -0.93 -16.41 7.22
N GLU A 95 -0.75 -17.65 6.74
CA GLU A 95 0.53 -18.23 6.31
C GLU A 95 1.22 -17.46 5.17
N TYR A 96 0.49 -16.60 4.44
CA TYR A 96 1.04 -15.82 3.33
C TYR A 96 1.79 -14.55 3.75
N VAL A 97 1.92 -14.30 5.05
CA VAL A 97 2.55 -13.08 5.61
C VAL A 97 3.88 -13.37 6.34
N ASP A 98 4.20 -14.66 6.53
CA ASP A 98 5.43 -15.11 7.17
C ASP A 98 6.68 -14.85 6.30
#